data_AF-A0A4Q2X194-F1
#
_entry.id   AF-A0A4Q2X194-F1
#
_cell.length_a   1.000
_cell.length_b   1.000
_cell.length_c   1.000
_cell.angle_alpha   90.00
_cell.angle_beta   90.00
_cell.angle_gamma   90.00
#
_symmetry.space_group_name_H-M   'P 1'
#
loop_
_entity.id
_entity.type
_entity.pdbx_description
1 polymer ?
#
loop_
_entity_poly.entity_id
_entity_poly.type
_entity_poly.pdbx_seq_one_letter_code
_entity_poly.pdbx_strand_id
1 'polypeptide(L)' 'MPSPALSGGNLGLTFWGARTDVTYAAQSSTDLIHWSPAGVTISAPDTSGNRSATIPHTGPSRFMRLLVSEEEPAVE' A
#
# COMPACT_ATOMS: atom_id res chain seq x y z
N MET A 1 -2.75 9.75 8.38
CA MET A 1 -1.71 8.74 8.71
C MET A 1 -2.15 7.39 8.18
N PRO A 2 -1.23 6.55 7.68
CA PRO A 2 -1.59 5.20 7.23
C PRO A 2 -2.09 4.37 8.42
N SER A 3 -3.21 3.67 8.24
CA SER A 3 -3.85 2.84 9.25
C SER A 3 -3.82 1.37 8.82
N PRO A 4 -3.05 0.51 9.51
CA PRO A 4 -3.06 -0.92 9.24
C PRO A 4 -4.34 -1.57 9.81
N ALA A 5 -4.89 -2.52 9.08
CA ALA A 5 -6.07 -3.30 9.47
C ALA A 5 -5.83 -4.79 9.20
N LEU A 6 -6.24 -5.65 10.12
CA LEU A 6 -6.26 -7.11 9.92
C LEU A 6 -7.70 -7.57 10.00
N SER A 7 -8.26 -8.05 8.90
CA SER A 7 -9.68 -8.46 8.85
C SER A 7 -9.91 -9.59 7.86
N GLY A 8 -10.68 -10.61 8.26
CA GLY A 8 -11.08 -11.72 7.39
C GLY A 8 -9.92 -12.51 6.77
N GLY A 9 -8.79 -12.61 7.49
CA GLY A 9 -7.58 -13.27 6.96
C GLY A 9 -6.80 -12.42 5.94
N ASN A 10 -7.11 -11.13 5.83
CA ASN A 10 -6.39 -10.19 4.98
C ASN A 10 -5.63 -9.17 5.83
N LEU A 11 -4.45 -8.80 5.34
CA LEU A 11 -3.65 -7.70 5.86
C LEU A 11 -3.91 -6.48 4.99
N GLY A 12 -4.41 -5.42 5.61
CA GLY A 12 -4.86 -4.19 4.98
C GLY A 12 -4.05 -2.99 5.46
N LEU A 13 -3.93 -1.98 4.61
CA LEU A 13 -3.35 -0.69 4.93
C LEU A 13 -4.16 0.38 4.21
N THR A 14 -4.79 1.25 4.98
CA THR A 14 -5.48 2.43 4.46
C THR A 14 -4.52 3.59 4.51
N PHE A 15 -4.33 4.30 3.40
CA PHE A 15 -3.44 5.46 3.33
C PHE A 15 -4.08 6.55 2.47
N TRP A 16 -3.71 7.80 2.73
CA TRP A 16 -4.18 8.91 1.92
C TRP A 16 -3.43 8.91 0.59
N GLY A 17 -4.17 8.83 -0.52
CA GLY A 17 -3.64 8.62 -1.87
C GLY A 17 -4.38 9.42 -2.93
N ALA A 18 -4.91 10.58 -2.55
CA ALA A 18 -5.61 11.52 -3.45
C ALA A 18 -4.68 12.56 -4.10
N ARG A 19 -3.41 12.60 -3.69
CA ARG A 19 -2.39 13.38 -4.41
C ARG A 19 -2.07 12.72 -5.74
N THR A 20 -2.13 13.51 -6.81
CA THR A 20 -1.76 13.10 -8.17
C THR A 20 -0.26 13.25 -8.42
N ASP A 21 0.41 14.09 -7.63
CA ASP A 21 1.86 14.35 -7.58
C ASP A 21 2.65 13.28 -6.81
N VAL A 22 1.94 12.36 -6.15
CA VAL A 22 2.55 11.31 -5.33
C VAL A 22 2.13 9.94 -5.83
N THR A 23 3.11 9.13 -6.21
CA THR A 23 2.90 7.73 -6.58
C THR A 23 2.94 6.87 -5.32
N TYR A 24 1.84 6.17 -5.05
CA TYR A 24 1.72 5.23 -3.95
C TYR A 24 1.75 3.80 -4.48
N ALA A 25 2.74 3.02 -4.06
CA ALA A 25 2.86 1.61 -4.42
C ALA A 25 2.94 0.74 -3.16
N ALA A 26 1.91 -0.08 -2.93
CA ALA A 26 1.92 -1.04 -1.84
C ALA A 26 2.64 -2.33 -2.26
N GLN A 27 3.53 -2.81 -1.41
CA GLN A 27 4.33 -4.02 -1.65
C GLN A 27 4.26 -4.95 -0.45
N SER A 28 4.38 -6.24 -0.71
CA SER A 28 4.45 -7.28 0.30
C SER A 28 5.77 -8.05 0.27
N SER A 29 6.13 -8.63 1.40
CA SER A 29 7.32 -9.46 1.56
C SER A 29 7.02 -10.61 2.53
N THR A 30 7.74 -11.71 2.43
CA THR A 30 7.68 -12.83 3.38
C THR A 30 8.92 -12.92 4.27
N ASP A 31 9.97 -12.16 3.96
CA ASP A 31 11.29 -12.24 4.60
C ASP A 31 11.87 -10.87 4.97
N LEU A 32 11.12 -9.78 4.77
CA LEU A 32 11.54 -8.38 4.95
C LEU A 32 12.67 -7.90 4.03
N ILE A 33 13.19 -8.76 3.15
CA ILE A 33 14.31 -8.48 2.26
C ILE A 33 13.81 -8.33 0.83
N HIS A 34 13.01 -9.28 0.35
CA HIS A 34 12.46 -9.28 -1.00
C HIS A 34 11.03 -8.71 -0.99
N TRP A 35 10.86 -7.57 -1.64
CA TRP A 35 9.58 -6.86 -1.69
C TRP A 35 8.99 -6.93 -3.10
N SER A 36 7.71 -7.30 -3.20
CA SER A 36 7.00 -7.36 -4.47
C SER A 36 5.57 -6.83 -4.35
N PRO A 37 5.01 -6.19 -5.38
CA PRO A 37 3.60 -5.80 -5.40
C PRO A 37 2.66 -7.01 -5.64
N ALA A 38 3.19 -8.21 -5.78
CA ALA A 38 2.43 -9.38 -6.16
C ALA A 38 1.38 -9.75 -5.10
N GLY A 39 0.12 -9.87 -5.54
CA GLY A 39 -1.01 -10.21 -4.69
C GLY A 39 -1.55 -9.05 -3.85
N VAL A 40 -0.98 -7.85 -3.94
CA VAL A 40 -1.55 -6.66 -3.30
C VAL A 40 -2.64 -6.09 -4.20
N THR A 41 -3.84 -5.91 -3.65
CA THR A 41 -4.95 -5.25 -4.31
C THR A 41 -5.11 -3.86 -3.73
N ILE A 42 -5.01 -2.81 -4.55
CA ILE A 42 -5.21 -1.42 -4.14
C ILE A 42 -6.56 -0.95 -4.67
N SER A 43 -7.42 -0.47 -3.77
CA SER A 43 -8.70 0.13 -4.13
C SER A 43 -8.54 1.54 -4.69
N ALA A 44 -9.52 1.98 -5.48
CA ALA A 44 -9.66 3.38 -5.88
C ALA A 44 -9.75 4.30 -4.63
N PRO A 45 -9.34 5.57 -4.73
CA PRO A 45 -9.50 6.53 -3.64
C PRO A 45 -10.98 6.73 -3.29
N ASP A 46 -11.29 6.76 -2.01
CA ASP A 46 -12.62 7.08 -1.48
C ASP A 46 -12.92 8.60 -1.52
N THR A 47 -14.09 9.00 -1.03
CA THR A 47 -14.54 10.41 -0.99
C THR A 47 -13.64 11.30 -0.11
N SER A 48 -12.86 10.71 0.79
CA SER A 48 -11.86 11.40 1.63
C SER A 48 -10.47 11.37 1.00
N GLY A 49 -10.31 10.72 -0.14
CA GLY A 49 -9.05 10.55 -0.83
C GLY A 49 -8.17 9.40 -0.33
N ASN A 50 -8.72 8.49 0.48
CA ASN A 50 -7.98 7.35 1.01
C ASN A 50 -8.07 6.15 0.07
N ARG A 51 -6.94 5.47 -0.10
CA ARG A 51 -6.86 4.17 -0.79
C ARG A 51 -6.62 3.07 0.24
N SER A 52 -7.12 1.89 -0.07
CA SER A 52 -6.92 0.70 0.74
C SER A 52 -6.10 -0.32 -0.04
N ALA A 53 -4.93 -0.70 0.47
CA ALA A 53 -4.17 -1.84 -0.02
C ALA A 53 -4.50 -3.06 0.84
N THR A 54 -4.84 -4.19 0.22
CA THR A 54 -5.15 -5.44 0.90
C THR A 54 -4.42 -6.61 0.28
N ILE A 55 -3.95 -7.53 1.11
CA ILE A 55 -3.34 -8.78 0.68
C ILE A 55 -3.84 -9.95 1.53
N PRO A 56 -4.10 -11.13 0.94
CA PRO A 56 -4.39 -12.33 1.71
C PRO A 56 -3.21 -12.75 2.59
N HIS A 57 -3.46 -12.86 3.89
CA HIS A 57 -2.55 -13.46 4.89
C HIS A 57 -2.79 -14.98 4.96
N THR A 58 -2.92 -15.64 3.82
CA THR A 58 -2.98 -17.11 3.79
C THR A 58 -1.56 -17.64 3.63
N GLY A 59 -1.05 -18.36 4.65
CA GLY A 59 0.27 -18.99 4.61
C GLY A 59 1.31 -18.37 5.56
N PRO A 60 2.61 -18.39 5.20
CA PRO A 60 3.68 -17.91 6.08
C PRO A 60 3.59 -16.39 6.33
N SER A 61 4.35 -15.92 7.32
CA SER A 61 4.43 -14.51 7.73
C SER A 61 4.51 -13.58 6.52
N ARG A 62 3.58 -12.62 6.44
CA ARG A 62 3.50 -11.67 5.33
C ARG A 62 3.56 -10.25 5.87
N PHE A 63 4.50 -9.49 5.35
CA PHE A 63 4.75 -8.10 5.68
C PHE A 63 4.23 -7.23 4.55
N MET A 64 3.78 -6.02 4.87
CA MET A 64 3.33 -5.05 3.89
C MET A 64 3.95 -3.70 4.16
N ARG A 65 4.39 -3.01 3.10
CA ARG A 65 4.90 -1.65 3.15
C ARG A 65 4.23 -0.80 2.08
N LEU A 66 4.23 0.51 2.33
CA LEU A 66 3.81 1.51 1.35
C LEU A 66 5.06 2.24 0.87
N LEU A 67 5.33 2.16 -0.43
CA LEU A 67 6.31 3.00 -1.10
C LEU A 67 5.60 4.29 -1.53
N VAL A 68 6.15 5.41 -1.11
CA VAL A 68 5.67 6.75 -1.46
C VAL A 68 6.78 7.40 -2.26
N SER A 69 6.51 7.72 -3.51
CA SER A 69 7.43 8.43 -4.39
C SER A 69 6.76 9.72 -4.83
N GLU A 70 7.32 10.84 -4.41
CA GLU A 70 6.89 12.15 -4.87
C GLU A 70 7.62 12.41 -6.19
N GLU A 71 6.90 12.79 -7.24
CA GLU A 71 7.55 13.33 -8.43
C GLU A 71 8.03 14.74 -8.06
N GLU A 72 9.32 14.89 -7.79
CA GLU A 72 9.91 16.20 -7.49
C GLU A 72 9.64 17.10 -8.71
N PRO A 73 8.99 18.28 -8.54
CA PRO A 73 8.74 19.15 -9.68
C PRO A 73 10.09 19.58 -10.24
N ALA A 74 10.31 19.28 -11.53
CA ALA A 74 11.49 19.74 -12.24
C ALA A 74 11.61 21.26 -12.05
N VAL A 75 12.66 21.69 -11.36
CA VAL A 75 13.02 23.10 -11.24
C VAL A 75 13.57 23.50 -12.61
N GLU A 76 12.75 24.20 -13.39
CA GLU A 76 13.15 24.85 -14.66
C GLU A 76 13.96 26.12 -14.39
#